data_AF-A0A1M5M339-F1
#
_entry.id   AF-A0A1M5M339-F1
#
_cell.length_a   1.000
_cell.length_b   1.000
_cell.length_c   1.000
_cell.angle_alpha   90.00
_cell.angle_beta   90.00
_cell.angle_gamma   90.00
#
_symmetry.space_group_name_H-M   'P 1'
#
loop_
_entity.id
_entity.type
_entity.pdbx_description
1 polymer ?
#
loop_
_entity_poly.entity_id
_entity_poly.type
_entity_poly.pdbx_seq_one_letter_code
_entity_poly.pdbx_strand_id
1 'polypeptide(L)' 'MTSSYAPRMLLGTAIAASVGIGYAIGAQPHMAESIALLQSARSELAAATPNKGGHRERGLTLIDQAIGEVRAGLAFAGG' A
#
# COMPACT_ATOMS: atom_id res chain seq x y z
N MET A 1 6.98 -67.92 -22.43
CA MET A 1 6.52 -66.53 -22.59
C MET A 1 7.01 -65.78 -21.37
N THR A 2 8.14 -65.09 -21.49
CA THR A 2 8.86 -64.46 -20.38
C THR A 2 8.13 -63.18 -19.96
N SER A 3 7.62 -63.17 -18.73
CA SER A 3 7.02 -61.98 -18.10
C SER A 3 8.14 -61.05 -17.65
N SER A 4 8.22 -59.86 -18.25
CA SER A 4 9.16 -58.81 -17.84
C SER A 4 8.43 -57.76 -17.02
N TYR A 5 8.57 -57.86 -15.69
CA TYR A 5 8.31 -56.76 -14.77
C TYR A 5 9.52 -55.81 -14.79
N ALA A 6 9.35 -54.59 -15.29
CA ALA A 6 10.33 -53.52 -15.18
C ALA A 6 9.80 -52.43 -14.24
N PRO A 7 10.20 -52.41 -12.95
CA PRO A 7 9.88 -51.33 -12.03
C PRO A 7 11.07 -50.38 -11.97
N ARG A 8 11.03 -49.24 -12.67
CA ARG A 8 12.02 -48.17 -12.44
C ARG A 8 11.34 -46.81 -12.52
N MET A 9 10.90 -46.38 -11.34
CA MET A 9 10.71 -44.99 -10.93
C MET A 9 11.77 -44.10 -11.58
N LEU A 10 11.36 -43.17 -12.44
CA LEU A 10 12.15 -42.00 -12.84
C LEU A 10 11.19 -40.98 -13.47
N LEU A 11 10.47 -40.22 -12.64
CA LEU A 11 10.05 -38.89 -13.06
C LEU A 11 10.16 -37.94 -11.87
N GLY A 12 11.32 -37.28 -11.86
CA GLY A 12 11.82 -36.46 -10.78
C GLY A 12 10.91 -35.27 -10.48
N THR A 13 10.83 -35.03 -9.18
CA THR A 13 10.45 -33.80 -8.49
C THR A 13 11.02 -32.55 -9.17
N ALA A 14 10.16 -31.75 -9.81
CA ALA A 14 10.47 -30.40 -10.22
C ALA A 14 9.31 -29.45 -9.89
N ILE A 15 8.88 -29.44 -8.63
CA ILE A 15 8.16 -28.28 -8.08
C ILE A 15 9.21 -27.44 -7.38
N ALA A 16 10.01 -26.72 -8.16
CA ALA A 16 10.80 -25.60 -7.67
C ALA A 16 9.85 -24.42 -7.41
N ALA A 17 9.04 -24.58 -6.35
CA ALA A 17 8.31 -23.48 -5.73
C ALA A 17 9.31 -22.58 -4.99
N SER A 18 10.19 -21.90 -5.72
CA SER A 18 10.85 -20.71 -5.20
C SER A 18 9.98 -19.53 -5.56
N VAL A 19 8.94 -19.37 -4.74
CA VAL A 19 8.13 -18.16 -4.59
C VAL A 19 9.09 -17.02 -4.22
N GLY A 20 9.69 -16.42 -5.24
CA GLY A 20 10.40 -15.16 -5.13
C GLY A 20 9.38 -14.02 -5.24
N ILE A 21 8.46 -13.89 -4.27
CA ILE A 21 7.74 -12.63 -4.06
C ILE A 21 8.77 -11.70 -3.42
N GLY A 22 9.74 -11.28 -4.23
CA GLY A 22 10.74 -10.29 -3.88
C GLY A 22 10.01 -8.97 -3.75
N TYR A 23 9.74 -8.58 -2.51
CA TYR A 23 9.46 -7.24 -2.03
C TYR A 23 8.89 -6.32 -3.11
N ALA A 24 7.56 -6.25 -3.13
CA ALA A 24 6.93 -4.99 -3.48
C ALA A 24 7.47 -3.94 -2.48
N ILE A 25 8.61 -3.35 -2.81
CA ILE A 25 8.79 -1.91 -2.81
C ILE A 25 7.76 -1.38 -3.82
N GLY A 26 6.49 -1.69 -3.57
CA GLY A 26 5.39 -1.28 -4.39
C GLY A 26 5.37 0.20 -4.12
N ALA A 27 5.70 0.99 -5.14
CA ALA A 27 5.18 2.34 -5.19
C ALA A 27 3.75 2.23 -4.66
N GLN A 28 3.46 2.86 -3.52
CA GLN A 28 2.11 3.00 -3.01
C GLN A 28 1.61 4.33 -3.60
N PRO A 29 1.34 4.42 -4.92
CA PRO A 29 1.02 5.69 -5.57
C PRO A 29 -0.19 6.32 -4.89
N HIS A 30 -1.16 5.51 -4.47
CA HIS A 30 -2.37 5.98 -3.81
C HIS A 30 -2.12 6.65 -2.46
N MET A 31 -1.12 6.21 -1.69
CA MET A 31 -0.79 6.85 -0.40
C MET A 31 -0.12 8.21 -0.64
N ALA A 32 0.82 8.28 -1.59
CA ALA A 32 1.46 9.54 -1.97
C ALA A 32 0.46 10.52 -2.62
N GLU A 33 -0.43 10.02 -3.48
CA GLU A 33 -1.51 10.77 -4.11
C GLU A 33 -2.51 11.27 -3.07
N SER A 34 -2.84 10.46 -2.05
CA SER A 34 -3.69 10.88 -0.94
C SER A 34 -3.11 12.08 -0.19
N ILE A 35 -1.79 12.14 0.01
CA ILE A 35 -1.14 13.33 0.60
C ILE A 35 -1.36 14.56 -0.28
N ALA A 36 -1.18 14.44 -1.60
CA ALA A 36 -1.39 15.56 -2.52
C ALA A 36 -2.85 16.06 -2.52
N LEU A 37 -3.81 15.13 -2.47
CA LEU A 37 -5.24 15.45 -2.35
C LEU A 37 -5.56 16.15 -1.03
N LEU A 38 -5.02 15.66 0.08
CA LEU A 38 -5.21 16.26 1.41
C LEU A 38 -4.58 17.66 1.49
N GLN A 39 -3.41 17.88 0.89
CA GLN A 39 -2.78 19.20 0.82
C GLN A 39 -3.61 20.19 -0.01
N SER A 40 -4.17 19.73 -1.13
CA SER A 40 -5.10 20.52 -1.94
C SER A 40 -6.34 20.89 -1.14
N ALA A 41 -6.97 19.91 -0.48
CA ALA A 41 -8.13 20.14 0.38
C ALA A 41 -7.84 21.11 1.53
N ARG A 42 -6.64 21.03 2.13
CA ARG A 42 -6.19 21.98 3.15
C ARG A 42 -6.12 23.40 2.62
N SER A 43 -5.57 23.59 1.42
CA SER A 43 -5.46 24.90 0.78
C SER A 43 -6.84 25.50 0.51
N GLU A 44 -7.75 24.72 -0.06
CA GLU A 44 -9.13 25.14 -0.32
C GLU A 44 -9.87 25.53 0.97
N LEU A 45 -9.74 24.71 2.02
CA LEU A 45 -10.38 25.01 3.31
C LEU A 45 -9.74 26.21 4.03
N ALA A 46 -8.43 26.43 3.86
CA ALA A 46 -7.74 27.59 4.41
C ALA A 46 -8.18 28.89 3.72
N ALA A 47 -8.46 28.84 2.41
CA ALA A 47 -8.97 29.97 1.62
C ALA A 47 -10.44 30.31 1.92
N ALA A 48 -11.20 29.36 2.48
CA ALA A 48 -12.60 29.59 2.85
C ALA A 48 -12.73 30.69 3.92
N THR A 49 -13.35 31.82 3.54
CA THR A 49 -13.40 33.04 4.36
C THR A 49 -14.22 32.90 5.67
N PRO A 50 -15.41 32.26 5.68
CA PRO A 50 -16.17 32.15 6.91
C PRO A 50 -15.76 30.92 7.74
N ASN A 51 -15.23 31.14 8.95
CA ASN A 51 -15.09 30.09 9.96
C ASN A 51 -16.48 29.74 10.57
N LYS A 52 -17.38 29.19 9.74
CA LYS A 52 -18.78 28.86 10.09
C LYS A 52 -18.81 28.07 11.40
N GLY A 53 -19.03 28.71 12.55
CA GLY A 53 -19.07 28.05 13.87
C GLY A 53 -17.81 27.26 14.26
N GLY A 54 -16.61 27.70 13.85
CA GLY A 54 -15.36 26.99 14.16
C GLY A 54 -15.11 25.74 13.31
N HIS A 55 -15.98 25.42 12.35
CA HIS A 55 -15.85 24.21 11.52
C HIS A 55 -14.64 24.25 10.58
N ARG A 56 -14.19 25.44 10.16
CA ARG A 56 -13.01 25.58 9.30
C ARG A 56 -11.75 25.15 10.03
N GLU A 57 -11.53 25.64 11.25
CA GLU A 57 -10.37 25.27 12.07
C GLU A 57 -10.38 23.81 12.48
N ARG A 58 -11.56 23.29 12.87
CA ARG A 58 -11.73 21.86 13.14
C ARG A 58 -11.43 21.02 11.90
N GLY A 59 -11.90 21.42 10.73
CA GLY A 59 -11.62 20.73 9.47
C GLY A 59 -10.13 20.76 9.11
N LEU A 60 -9.45 21.89 9.26
CA LEU A 60 -8.00 22.00 9.03
C LEU A 60 -7.22 21.06 9.97
N THR A 61 -7.63 20.98 11.23
CA THR A 61 -7.02 20.07 12.22
C THR A 61 -7.17 18.61 11.80
N LEU A 62 -8.35 18.21 11.34
CA LEU A 62 -8.60 16.84 10.88
C LEU A 62 -7.78 16.50 9.62
N ILE A 63 -7.64 17.45 8.69
CA ILE A 63 -6.82 17.27 7.48
C ILE A 63 -5.35 17.10 7.87
N ASP A 64 -4.84 17.93 8.79
CA ASP A 64 -3.45 17.83 9.26
C ASP A 64 -3.17 16.49 9.96
N GLN A 65 -4.13 15.99 10.76
CA GLN A 65 -4.05 14.65 11.36
C GLN A 65 -4.02 13.54 10.30
N ALA A 66 -4.90 13.60 9.29
CA ALA A 66 -4.95 12.62 8.22
C ALA A 66 -3.63 12.59 7.41
N ILE A 67 -3.03 13.74 7.13
CA ILE A 67 -1.71 13.82 6.48
C ILE A 67 -0.65 13.11 7.32
N GLY A 68 -0.69 13.27 8.65
CA GLY A 68 0.20 12.60 9.58
C GLY A 68 0.10 11.07 9.49
N GLU A 69 -1.12 10.53 9.55
CA GLU A 69 -1.36 9.08 9.48
C GLU A 69 -0.91 8.48 8.15
N VAL A 70 -1.19 9.14 7.02
CA VAL A 70 -0.77 8.63 5.70
C VAL A 70 0.77 8.65 5.57
N ARG A 71 1.44 9.68 6.10
CA ARG A 71 2.90 9.72 6.15
C ARG A 71 3.48 8.61 7.04
N ALA A 72 2.86 8.34 8.19
CA ALA A 72 3.27 7.25 9.07
C ALA A 72 3.11 5.88 8.38
N GLY A 73 2.00 5.67 7.65
CA GLY A 73 1.78 4.46 6.86
C GLY A 73 2.81 4.27 5.74
N LEU A 74 3.18 5.35 5.04
CA LEU A 74 4.27 5.31 4.04
C LEU A 74 5.62 4.96 4.67
N ALA A 75 5.93 5.52 5.84
CA ALA A 75 7.17 5.23 6.55
C ALA A 75 7.24 3.77 7.04
N PHE A 76 6.12 3.22 7.51
CA PHE A 76 6.02 1.80 7.91
C PHE A 76 6.19 0.85 6.72
N ALA A 77 5.65 1.18 5.55
CA ALA A 77 5.77 0.36 4.35
C ALA A 77 7.16 0.40 3.69
N GLY A 78 7.96 1.44 3.97
CA GLY A 78 9.32 1.61 3.44
C GLY A 78 10.45 1.12 4.36
N GLY A 79 10.13 0.62 5.56
CA GLY A 79 11.07 0.14 6.57
C GLY A 79 11.23 -1.38 6.61
#